data_AF-A0A0Q7JLY8-F1
#
_entry.id   AF-A0A0Q7JLY8-F1
#
_cell.length_a   1.000
_cell.length_b   1.000
_cell.length_c   1.000
_cell.angle_alpha   90.00
_cell.angle_beta   90.00
_cell.angle_gamma   90.00
#
_symmetry.space_group_name_H-M   'P 1'
#
loop_
_entity.id
_entity.type
_entity.pdbx_description
1 polymer ?
#
loop_
_entity_poly.entity_id
_entity_poly.type
_entity_poly.pdbx_seq_one_letter_code
_entity_poly.pdbx_strand_id
1 'polypeptide(L)'
;MDSVVVNLNIDEDTPEFTNKDNVGQVEILSNNRVMITLNKNGLIGFAQELLRLAHNDFTNGYHIHLDPSEKGYVSQTMGFYSMPSSAELIISCGDFGPIDSYLKE
;
A
#
# COMPACT_ATOMS: atom_id res chain seq x y z
N MET A 1 -8.40 -12.16 22.12
CA MET A 1 -7.46 -12.29 20.98
C MET A 1 -8.34 -12.41 19.76
N ASP A 2 -8.51 -11.30 19.04
CA ASP A 2 -9.36 -11.28 17.86
C ASP A 2 -8.56 -11.84 16.69
N SER A 3 -8.99 -12.99 16.17
CA SER A 3 -8.39 -13.62 15.01
C SER A 3 -8.90 -12.94 13.75
N VAL A 4 -8.00 -12.37 12.95
CA VAL A 4 -8.32 -11.90 11.59
C VAL A 4 -8.33 -13.13 10.68
N VAL A 5 -9.53 -13.53 10.24
CA VAL A 5 -9.71 -14.56 9.22
C VAL A 5 -9.58 -13.89 7.86
N VAL A 6 -8.48 -14.16 7.15
CA VAL A 6 -8.31 -13.73 5.75
C VAL A 6 -9.04 -14.73 4.86
N ASN A 7 -10.21 -14.32 4.35
CA ASN A 7 -10.96 -15.10 3.38
C ASN A 7 -10.30 -14.92 2.00
N LEU A 8 -9.83 -16.00 1.39
CA LEU A 8 -9.19 -16.01 0.06
C LEU A 8 -10.20 -16.27 -1.08
N ASN A 9 -11.50 -16.30 -0.79
CA ASN A 9 -12.50 -16.34 -1.83
C ASN A 9 -12.46 -15.02 -2.61
N ILE A 10 -12.01 -15.11 -3.85
CA ILE A 10 -11.99 -14.01 -4.82
C ILE A 10 -13.45 -13.74 -5.17
N ASP A 11 -14.05 -12.69 -4.59
CA ASP A 11 -15.38 -12.23 -4.97
C ASP A 11 -15.38 -11.79 -6.43
N GLU A 12 -16.52 -11.95 -7.12
CA GLU A 12 -16.71 -11.51 -8.53
C GLU A 12 -16.50 -9.99 -8.71
N ASP A 13 -16.50 -9.21 -7.62
CA ASP A 13 -16.22 -7.77 -7.61
C ASP A 13 -14.72 -7.43 -7.49
N THR A 14 -13.82 -8.41 -7.56
CA THR A 14 -12.38 -8.16 -7.51
C THR A 14 -11.93 -7.42 -8.78
N PRO A 15 -11.17 -6.31 -8.67
CA PRO A 15 -10.64 -5.60 -9.83
C PRO A 15 -9.89 -6.52 -10.80
N GLU A 16 -10.44 -6.72 -12.00
CA GLU A 16 -9.73 -7.42 -13.06
C GLU A 16 -8.64 -6.51 -13.66
N PHE A 17 -7.39 -6.81 -13.35
CA PHE A 17 -6.23 -6.17 -13.96
C PHE A 17 -5.95 -6.77 -15.35
N THR A 18 -6.73 -6.37 -16.36
CA THR A 18 -6.59 -6.93 -17.72
C THR A 18 -5.20 -6.65 -18.30
N ASN A 19 -4.38 -7.69 -18.51
CA ASN A 19 -3.08 -7.67 -19.21
C ASN A 19 -2.07 -6.62 -18.75
N LYS A 20 -2.04 -6.27 -17.46
CA LYS A 20 -1.03 -5.36 -16.90
C LYS A 20 -0.21 -6.06 -15.83
N ASP A 21 1.11 -5.90 -15.92
CA ASP A 21 2.04 -6.44 -14.94
C ASP A 21 2.32 -5.42 -13.82
N ASN A 22 2.62 -5.92 -12.62
CA ASN A 22 2.92 -5.09 -11.44
C ASN A 22 1.88 -4.01 -11.13
N VAL A 23 0.58 -4.28 -11.23
CA VAL A 23 -0.48 -3.30 -10.94
C VAL A 23 -1.24 -3.62 -9.66
N GLY A 24 -1.77 -2.57 -9.04
CA GLY A 24 -2.63 -2.67 -7.87
C GLY A 24 -3.63 -1.53 -7.75
N GLN A 25 -4.62 -1.74 -6.90
CA GLN A 25 -5.63 -0.76 -6.54
C GLN A 25 -5.70 -0.61 -5.02
N VAL A 26 -5.77 0.63 -4.55
CA VAL A 26 -5.95 0.96 -3.13
C VAL A 26 -7.35 1.53 -2.94
N GLU A 27 -8.13 0.94 -2.04
CA GLU A 27 -9.51 1.33 -1.76
C GLU A 27 -9.71 1.59 -0.27
N ILE A 28 -10.48 2.63 0.06
CA ILE A 28 -10.90 2.93 1.42
C ILE A 28 -12.27 2.29 1.62
N LEU A 29 -12.33 1.20 2.38
CA LEU A 29 -13.59 0.49 2.65
C LEU A 29 -14.41 1.18 3.75
N SER A 30 -13.73 1.77 4.74
CA SER A 30 -14.32 2.57 5.83
C SER A 30 -13.22 3.37 6.54
N ASN A 31 -13.58 4.24 7.49
CA ASN A 31 -12.65 5.13 8.19
C ASN A 31 -11.39 4.47 8.76
N ASN A 32 -11.41 3.16 9.06
CA ASN A 32 -10.27 2.44 9.64
C ASN A 32 -9.87 1.19 8.85
N ARG A 33 -10.37 1.03 7.61
CA ARG A 33 -10.10 -0.17 6.81
C ARG A 33 -9.78 0.22 5.39
N VAL A 34 -8.57 -0.14 4.98
CA VAL A 34 -8.08 -0.04 3.61
C VAL A 34 -7.96 -1.44 3.01
N MET A 35 -8.15 -1.54 1.70
CA MET A 35 -7.90 -2.75 0.93
C MET A 35 -6.88 -2.42 -0.15
N ILE A 36 -5.85 -3.27 -0.25
CA ILE A 36 -4.83 -3.18 -1.29
C ILE A 36 -4.94 -4.45 -2.12
N THR A 37 -5.48 -4.31 -3.32
CA THR A 37 -5.65 -5.41 -4.27
C THR A 37 -4.50 -5.37 -5.27
N LEU A 38 -3.74 -6.45 -5.39
CA LEU A 38 -2.55 -6.52 -6.25
C LEU A 38 -2.67 -7.71 -7.19
N ASN A 39 -2.21 -7.54 -8.43
CA ASN A 39 -1.92 -8.70 -9.26
C ASN A 39 -0.73 -9.50 -8.68
N LYS A 40 -0.52 -10.73 -9.15
CA LYS A 40 0.51 -11.64 -8.60
C LYS A 40 1.90 -10.99 -8.50
N ASN A 41 2.35 -10.31 -9.55
CA ASN A 41 3.69 -9.73 -9.61
C ASN A 41 3.79 -8.43 -8.80
N GLY A 42 2.71 -7.65 -8.73
CA GLY A 42 2.57 -6.51 -7.84
C GLY A 42 2.65 -6.92 -6.38
N LEU A 43 2.02 -8.04 -6.00
CA LEU A 43 2.15 -8.61 -4.66
C LEU A 43 3.58 -9.04 -4.34
N ILE A 44 4.25 -9.72 -5.26
CA ILE A 44 5.65 -10.15 -5.09
C ILE A 44 6.56 -8.92 -4.94
N GLY A 45 6.41 -7.93 -5.83
CA GLY A 45 7.18 -6.68 -5.78
C GLY A 45 6.95 -5.94 -4.47
N PHE A 46 5.69 -5.77 -4.08
CA PHE A 46 5.32 -5.11 -2.82
C PHE A 46 5.91 -5.81 -1.60
N ALA A 47 5.78 -7.13 -1.51
CA ALA A 47 6.36 -7.90 -0.42
C ALA A 47 7.90 -7.76 -0.35
N GLN A 48 8.58 -7.79 -1.51
CA GLN A 48 10.04 -7.62 -1.56
C GLN A 48 10.47 -6.23 -1.10
N GLU A 49 9.76 -5.17 -1.49
CA GLU A 49 10.07 -3.81 -1.04
C GLU A 49 9.79 -3.65 0.46
N LEU A 50 8.70 -4.22 0.99
CA LEU A 50 8.44 -4.24 2.43
C LEU A 50 9.54 -4.96 3.21
N LEU A 51 10.03 -6.10 2.72
CA LEU A 51 11.16 -6.81 3.34
C LEU A 51 12.44 -5.97 3.31
N ARG A 52 12.71 -5.27 2.19
CA ARG A 52 13.85 -4.35 2.10
C ARG A 52 13.73 -3.20 3.08
N LEU A 53 12.54 -2.60 3.21
CA LEU A 53 12.31 -1.55 4.22
C LEU A 53 12.54 -2.06 5.64
N ALA A 54 12.05 -3.27 5.96
CA ALA A 54 12.26 -3.87 7.26
C ALA A 54 13.75 -4.13 7.56
N HIS A 55 14.54 -4.47 6.55
CA HIS A 55 15.99 -4.73 6.69
C HIS A 55 16.85 -3.46 6.70
N ASN A 56 16.46 -2.40 5.99
CA ASN A 56 17.24 -1.17 5.83
C ASN A 56 17.03 -0.16 6.95
N ASP A 57 16.90 -0.65 8.18
CA ASP A 57 16.77 0.14 9.41
C ASP A 57 15.54 1.08 9.41
N PHE A 58 14.35 0.49 9.56
CA PHE A 58 13.06 1.20 9.66
C PHE A 58 13.04 2.31 10.75
N THR A 59 13.97 2.24 11.71
CA THR A 59 14.05 3.13 12.86
C THR A 59 14.44 4.57 12.50
N ASN A 60 15.11 4.78 11.37
CA ASN A 60 15.50 6.13 10.90
C ASN A 60 14.36 6.91 10.23
N GLY A 61 13.17 6.33 10.21
CA GLY A 61 12.00 6.94 9.60
C GLY A 61 11.98 6.72 8.08
N TYR A 62 10.83 6.32 7.56
CA TYR A 62 10.54 6.36 6.12
C TYR A 62 9.19 7.03 5.91
N HIS A 63 9.09 7.77 4.81
CA HIS A 63 7.85 8.36 4.35
C HIS A 63 7.76 8.16 2.84
N ILE A 64 6.92 7.24 2.41
CA ILE A 64 6.81 6.80 1.02
C ILE A 64 5.39 7.05 0.56
N HIS A 65 5.26 7.84 -0.50
CA HIS A 65 4.00 8.06 -1.19
C HIS A 65 3.86 7.08 -2.34
N LEU A 66 2.69 6.47 -2.46
CA LEU A 66 2.28 5.71 -3.63
C LEU A 66 1.08 6.42 -4.23
N ASP A 67 1.38 7.26 -5.21
CA ASP A 67 0.37 8.04 -5.92
C ASP A 67 -0.37 7.18 -6.94
N PRO A 68 -1.68 7.38 -7.13
CA PRO A 68 -2.42 6.84 -8.27
C PRO A 68 -1.75 7.24 -9.59
N SER A 69 -1.66 6.32 -10.54
CA SER A 69 -1.09 6.65 -11.86
C SER A 69 -1.97 7.67 -12.57
N GLU A 70 -1.37 8.69 -13.19
CA GLU A 70 -2.07 9.71 -13.95
C GLU A 70 -1.71 9.67 -15.44
N LYS A 71 -2.52 10.33 -16.27
CA LYS A 71 -2.26 10.36 -17.72
C LYS A 71 -0.97 11.12 -18.00
N GLY A 72 0.03 10.41 -18.52
CA GLY A 72 1.35 10.97 -18.83
C GLY A 72 2.36 10.89 -17.68
N TYR A 73 1.94 10.40 -16.51
CA TYR A 73 2.80 10.18 -15.36
C TYR A 73 2.48 8.83 -14.70
N VAL A 74 3.39 7.88 -14.87
CA VAL A 74 3.27 6.54 -14.27
C VAL A 74 4.48 6.36 -13.36
N SER A 75 4.23 6.23 -12.06
CA SER A 75 5.26 5.94 -11.07
C SER A 75 5.07 4.53 -10.54
N GLN A 76 6.13 3.72 -10.61
CA GLN A 76 6.18 2.46 -9.87
C GLN A 76 6.81 2.75 -8.51
N THR A 77 6.07 2.51 -7.44
CA THR A 77 6.59 2.68 -6.09
C THR A 77 6.21 1.47 -5.27
N MET A 78 7.11 1.03 -4.38
CA MET A 78 6.94 -0.22 -3.64
C MET A 78 6.62 -1.44 -4.54
N GLY A 79 7.20 -1.52 -5.74
CA GLY A 79 7.10 -2.70 -6.60
C GLY A 79 5.79 -2.85 -7.40
N PHE A 80 4.86 -1.89 -7.32
CA PHE A 80 3.67 -1.88 -8.15
C PHE A 80 3.28 -0.47 -8.64
N TYR A 81 2.50 -0.43 -9.71
CA TYR A 81 1.84 0.75 -10.26
C TYR A 81 0.44 0.84 -9.68
N SER A 82 0.13 1.96 -9.02
CA SER A 82 -1.21 2.20 -8.51
C SER A 82 -2.14 2.61 -9.65
N MET A 83 -3.33 2.01 -9.73
CA MET A 83 -4.34 2.38 -10.72
C MET A 83 -4.80 3.84 -10.54
N PRO A 84 -5.23 4.54 -11.61
CA PRO A 84 -5.73 5.92 -11.50
C PRO A 84 -6.94 6.08 -10.56
N SER A 85 -7.70 5.00 -10.34
CA SER A 85 -8.85 4.98 -9.44
C SER A 85 -8.50 4.71 -7.97
N SER A 86 -7.22 4.48 -7.66
CA SER A 86 -6.77 4.24 -6.30
C SER A 86 -6.88 5.48 -5.41
N ALA A 87 -7.02 5.26 -4.11
CA ALA A 87 -6.62 6.26 -3.12
C ALA A 87 -5.08 6.39 -3.07
N GLU A 88 -4.59 7.54 -2.63
CA GLU A 88 -3.18 7.71 -2.25
C GLU A 88 -2.87 6.79 -1.06
N LEU A 89 -1.74 6.08 -1.13
CA LEU A 89 -1.23 5.28 -0.03
C LEU A 89 0.07 5.87 0.47
N ILE A 90 0.09 6.25 1.75
CA ILE A 90 1.30 6.74 2.42
C ILE A 90 1.77 5.66 3.40
N ILE A 91 2.99 5.15 3.17
CA ILE A 91 3.65 4.22 4.08
C ILE A 91 4.65 5.02 4.90
N SER A 92 4.40 5.07 6.21
CA SER A 92 5.26 5.74 7.15
C SER A 92 5.85 4.74 8.14
N CYS A 93 7.17 4.67 8.20
CA CYS A 93 7.91 3.96 9.22
C CYS A 93 8.50 5.00 10.15
N GLY A 94 8.45 4.78 11.45
CA GLY A 94 8.99 5.72 12.43
C GLY A 94 8.34 5.48 13.77
N ASP A 95 9.09 5.71 14.85
CA ASP A 95 8.51 5.76 16.18
C ASP A 95 7.86 7.13 16.35
N PHE A 96 6.62 7.27 15.84
CA PHE A 96 5.92 8.55 15.84
C PHE A 96 5.54 9.00 17.26
N GLY A 97 5.78 8.19 18.30
CA GLY A 97 5.33 8.50 19.64
C GLY A 97 3.84 8.85 19.70
N PRO A 98 3.35 9.40 20.82
CA PRO A 98 2.01 9.97 20.91
C PRO A 98 1.93 11.25 20.07
N ILE A 99 0.82 11.51 19.39
CA ILE A 99 0.62 12.76 18.63
C ILE A 99 0.79 14.01 19.51
N ASP A 100 0.48 13.89 20.80
CA ASP A 100 0.68 14.93 21.82
C ASP A 100 2.15 15.36 21.97
N SER A 101 3.10 14.53 21.54
CA SER A 101 4.52 14.87 21.53
C SER A 101 4.89 15.86 20.42
N TYR A 102 4.09 15.93 19.35
CA TYR A 102 4.27 16.87 18.23
C TYR A 102 3.45 18.14 18.35
N LEU A 103 2.42 18.14 19.22
CA LEU A 103 1.52 19.28 19.42
C LEU A 103 1.99 20.25 20.51
N LYS A 104 3.14 19.99 21.15
CA LYS A 104 3.73 20.89 22.14
C LYS A 104 4.56 21.97 21.45
N GLU A 105 4.02 23.19 21.43
CA GLU A 105 4.75 24.44 21.20
C GLU A 105 5.77 24.72 22.32
#